data_AF-A0A8T5B4J9-F1
#
_entry.id   AF-A0A8T5B4J9-F1
#
_cell.length_a   1.000
_cell.length_b   1.000
_cell.length_c   1.000
_cell.angle_alpha   90.00
_cell.angle_beta   90.00
_cell.angle_gamma   90.00
#
_symmetry.space_group_name_H-M   'P 1'
#
loop_
_entity.id
_entity.type
_entity.pdbx_description
1 polymer ?
#
loop_
_entity_poly.entity_id
_entity_poly.type
_entity_poly.pdbx_seq_one_letter_code
_entity_poly.pdbx_strand_id
1 'polypeptide(L)'
;MRNNIRVFDEDRLEARRLTLRLVGLSGVIILIVSIIVSGIFYITARGLAWAPGDMGFIYSSVLTIGFIISIGTGLFGAIRESEEFLILAGTACIVLAVLNKVFTNILYSWSYMEIVFLLAGAIMIMDRFHVRRVKIARKLKEEMAVAPMQKPGGPVGIEGIRVGRGRIFDFREGTPLEVRGTPEPADTWRMKLYHDKDAREIVRRFLSSDLKYIEPEIKTSTKPSYPELADIEKTTTRDLQSILDELAETGVLVGELYEKLITCPRCHQSSKVFLRSKCSKCDSRKVRKNRLVEHTECGAIYKEDEYYGTEGSKCPKCGKTFQHETELEPIGVTYECEACGNVFNDPKQAYYCRNCAYEFQFENCELEDLYSYTLNEKIKPEALEKISVLSVADALEGLGYKTSVPGVLSGRSGVGHEFTLTYSRGERRFAVDLVTSEGPEVNLRMILPSYAKFIDVGAERCLLIAVPRLADQARDYLEANKIPYIEGENPTDVSLKTRHYLESAT
;
A
#
# COMPACT_ATOMS: atom_id res chain seq x y z
N MET A 1 -24.33 -13.72 -25.77
CA MET A 1 -23.58 -13.89 -24.50
C MET A 1 -23.87 -12.86 -23.41
N ARG A 2 -24.55 -11.71 -23.65
CA ARG A 2 -24.89 -10.73 -22.58
C ARG A 2 -26.09 -11.11 -21.69
N ASN A 3 -27.02 -11.95 -22.14
CA ASN A 3 -28.21 -12.29 -21.35
C ASN A 3 -27.96 -13.37 -20.29
N ASN A 4 -27.04 -14.32 -20.51
CA ASN A 4 -26.77 -15.37 -19.51
C ASN A 4 -26.01 -14.86 -18.27
N ILE A 5 -25.23 -13.78 -18.38
CA ILE A 5 -24.49 -13.20 -17.26
C ILE A 5 -25.42 -12.40 -16.33
N ARG A 6 -26.46 -11.74 -16.87
CA ARG A 6 -27.44 -11.01 -16.05
C ARG A 6 -28.34 -11.93 -15.23
N VAL A 7 -28.78 -13.05 -15.82
CA VAL A 7 -29.64 -14.03 -15.12
C VAL A 7 -28.85 -14.73 -14.00
N PHE A 8 -27.59 -15.09 -14.25
CA PHE A 8 -26.75 -15.74 -13.24
C PHE A 8 -26.42 -14.84 -12.03
N ASP A 9 -26.38 -13.51 -12.22
CA ASP A 9 -26.10 -12.55 -11.16
C ASP A 9 -27.39 -12.19 -10.37
N GLU A 10 -28.56 -12.13 -11.03
CA GLU A 10 -29.86 -11.96 -10.36
C GLU A 10 -30.23 -13.16 -9.49
N ASP A 11 -30.03 -14.39 -9.98
CA ASP A 11 -30.29 -15.62 -9.21
C ASP A 11 -29.38 -15.71 -7.96
N ARG A 12 -28.13 -15.24 -8.07
CA ARG A 12 -27.17 -15.21 -6.94
C ARG A 12 -27.51 -14.11 -5.93
N LEU A 13 -28.07 -12.99 -6.40
CA LEU A 13 -28.58 -11.90 -5.57
C LEU A 13 -29.89 -12.28 -4.86
N GLU A 14 -30.79 -13.02 -5.50
CA GLU A 14 -32.01 -13.56 -4.88
C GLU A 14 -31.70 -14.67 -3.89
N ALA A 15 -30.81 -15.60 -4.22
CA ALA A 15 -30.34 -16.63 -3.28
C ALA A 15 -29.71 -15.98 -2.03
N ARG A 16 -28.98 -14.87 -2.20
CA ARG A 16 -28.42 -14.09 -1.09
C ARG A 16 -29.48 -13.35 -0.26
N ARG A 17 -30.50 -12.77 -0.89
CA ARG A 17 -31.66 -12.18 -0.18
C ARG A 17 -32.43 -13.23 0.62
N LEU A 18 -32.53 -14.46 0.12
CA LEU A 18 -33.14 -15.59 0.83
C LEU A 18 -32.33 -16.00 2.05
N THR A 19 -30.99 -16.10 1.94
CA THR A 19 -30.13 -16.36 3.11
C THR A 19 -30.21 -15.26 4.17
N LEU A 20 -30.35 -13.99 3.77
CA LEU A 20 -30.52 -12.84 4.67
C LEU A 20 -31.86 -12.86 5.43
N ARG A 21 -32.95 -13.27 4.77
CA ARG A 21 -34.24 -13.50 5.43
C ARG A 21 -34.18 -14.65 6.44
N LEU A 22 -33.40 -15.71 6.15
CA LEU A 22 -33.17 -16.82 7.08
C LEU A 22 -32.37 -16.40 8.32
N VAL A 23 -31.35 -15.54 8.17
CA VAL A 23 -30.55 -15.05 9.30
C VAL A 23 -31.40 -14.14 10.21
N GLY A 24 -32.21 -13.25 9.63
CA GLY A 24 -33.17 -12.46 10.40
C GLY A 24 -34.24 -13.30 11.11
N LEU A 25 -34.78 -14.34 10.44
CA LEU A 25 -35.71 -15.29 11.06
C LEU A 25 -35.06 -16.08 12.20
N SER A 26 -33.78 -16.44 12.06
CA SER A 26 -33.06 -17.19 13.10
C SER A 26 -32.93 -16.39 14.40
N GLY A 27 -32.70 -15.08 14.32
CA GLY A 27 -32.71 -14.19 15.49
C GLY A 27 -34.08 -14.08 16.16
N VAL A 28 -35.16 -14.05 15.38
CA VAL A 28 -36.54 -14.03 15.91
C VAL A 28 -36.90 -15.37 16.57
N ILE A 29 -36.50 -16.50 15.98
CA ILE A 29 -36.71 -17.83 16.54
C ILE A 29 -35.94 -17.99 17.85
N ILE A 30 -34.67 -17.56 17.90
CA ILE A 30 -33.86 -17.59 19.12
C ILE A 30 -34.52 -16.75 20.22
N LEU A 31 -35.04 -15.57 19.88
CA LEU A 31 -35.72 -14.70 20.85
C LEU A 31 -37.02 -15.33 21.39
N ILE A 32 -37.82 -15.96 20.52
CA ILE A 32 -39.03 -16.69 20.92
C ILE A 32 -38.67 -17.88 21.84
N VAL A 33 -37.66 -18.67 21.46
CA VAL A 33 -37.19 -19.80 22.27
C VAL A 33 -36.69 -19.33 23.64
N SER A 34 -35.94 -18.22 23.70
CA SER A 34 -35.49 -17.66 24.97
C SER A 34 -36.62 -17.15 25.85
N ILE A 35 -37.66 -16.53 25.27
CA ILE A 35 -38.86 -16.12 26.02
C ILE A 35 -39.59 -17.35 26.58
N ILE A 36 -39.73 -18.41 25.77
CA ILE A 36 -40.39 -19.66 26.18
C ILE A 36 -39.60 -20.35 27.29
N VAL A 37 -38.29 -20.51 27.13
CA VAL A 37 -37.42 -21.15 28.13
C VAL A 37 -37.41 -20.35 29.43
N SER A 38 -37.30 -19.02 29.35
CA SER A 38 -37.34 -18.16 30.54
C SER A 38 -38.73 -18.18 31.22
N GLY A 39 -39.81 -18.24 30.44
CA GLY A 39 -41.18 -18.37 30.95
C GLY A 39 -41.41 -19.71 31.64
N ILE A 40 -40.98 -20.81 31.03
CA ILE A 40 -41.08 -22.17 31.61
C ILE A 40 -40.27 -22.26 32.90
N PHE A 41 -39.05 -21.72 32.91
CA PHE A 41 -38.20 -21.72 34.12
C PHE A 41 -38.85 -20.90 35.25
N TYR A 42 -39.46 -19.76 34.93
CA TYR A 42 -40.15 -18.94 35.92
C TYR A 42 -41.41 -19.62 36.48
N ILE A 43 -42.18 -20.30 35.63
CA ILE A 43 -43.40 -21.03 36.02
C ILE A 43 -43.06 -22.27 36.87
N THR A 44 -42.00 -22.99 36.52
CA THR A 44 -41.60 -24.23 37.21
C THR A 44 -40.79 -24.00 38.50
N ALA A 45 -40.03 -22.90 38.60
CA ALA A 45 -39.13 -22.68 39.75
C ALA A 45 -39.76 -21.93 40.94
N ARG A 46 -40.82 -21.13 40.78
CA ARG A 46 -41.31 -20.28 41.89
C ARG A 46 -42.82 -20.19 42.11
N GLY A 47 -43.66 -20.79 41.26
CA GLY A 47 -45.11 -20.60 41.35
C GLY A 47 -45.50 -19.14 41.05
N LEU A 48 -46.69 -18.92 40.51
CA LEU A 48 -47.10 -17.61 40.01
C LEU A 48 -47.52 -16.67 41.17
N ALA A 49 -46.56 -16.24 41.99
CA ALA A 49 -46.75 -15.18 42.97
C ALA A 49 -46.29 -13.85 42.36
N TRP A 50 -47.23 -13.08 41.81
CA TRP A 50 -46.96 -11.76 41.25
C TRP A 50 -46.77 -10.76 42.39
N ALA A 51 -45.51 -10.41 42.69
CA ALA A 51 -45.15 -9.44 43.71
C ALA A 51 -44.56 -8.17 43.04
N PRO A 52 -45.39 -7.17 42.67
CA PRO A 52 -44.94 -5.98 41.92
C PRO A 52 -44.00 -5.04 42.72
N GLY A 53 -43.62 -5.40 43.94
CA GLY A 53 -42.67 -4.65 44.77
C GLY A 53 -41.24 -5.23 44.78
N ASP A 54 -40.98 -6.37 44.15
CA ASP A 54 -39.62 -6.94 44.09
C ASP A 54 -38.78 -6.22 43.02
N MET A 55 -37.74 -5.53 43.48
CA MET A 55 -36.81 -4.79 42.63
C MET A 55 -36.12 -5.68 41.59
N GLY A 56 -35.95 -6.98 41.86
CA GLY A 56 -35.37 -7.94 40.90
C GLY A 56 -36.29 -8.22 39.72
N PHE A 57 -37.61 -8.31 39.95
CA PHE A 57 -38.60 -8.52 38.89
C PHE A 57 -38.76 -7.27 38.02
N ILE A 58 -38.78 -6.09 38.63
CA ILE A 58 -38.85 -4.81 37.92
C ILE A 58 -37.61 -4.66 37.03
N TYR A 59 -36.41 -4.92 37.57
CA TYR A 59 -35.16 -4.81 36.82
C TYR A 59 -35.13 -5.76 35.62
N SER A 60 -35.46 -7.04 35.81
CA SER A 60 -35.53 -8.03 34.73
C SER A 60 -36.55 -7.65 33.64
N SER A 61 -37.70 -7.11 34.04
CA SER A 61 -38.75 -6.68 33.11
C SER A 61 -38.32 -5.48 32.26
N VAL A 62 -37.70 -4.46 32.87
CA VAL A 62 -37.19 -3.29 32.16
C VAL A 62 -36.11 -3.69 31.15
N LEU A 63 -35.21 -4.58 31.54
CA LEU A 63 -34.09 -4.99 30.71
C LEU A 63 -34.54 -5.86 29.51
N THR A 64 -35.52 -6.74 29.74
CA THR A 64 -36.13 -7.56 28.68
C THR A 64 -36.88 -6.69 27.65
N ILE A 65 -37.66 -5.71 28.13
CA ILE A 65 -38.36 -4.76 27.25
C ILE A 65 -37.34 -3.92 26.46
N GLY A 66 -36.26 -3.48 27.10
CA GLY A 66 -35.17 -2.74 26.45
C GLY A 66 -34.53 -3.52 25.30
N PHE A 67 -34.24 -4.81 25.49
CA PHE A 67 -33.69 -5.65 24.42
C PHE A 67 -34.66 -5.84 23.25
N ILE A 68 -35.96 -6.03 23.52
CA ILE A 68 -36.97 -6.18 22.47
C ILE A 68 -37.04 -4.91 21.61
N ILE A 69 -37.04 -3.73 22.23
CA ILE A 69 -37.04 -2.45 21.53
C ILE A 69 -35.75 -2.28 20.70
N SER A 70 -34.59 -2.66 21.25
CA SER A 70 -33.30 -2.60 20.57
C SER A 70 -33.27 -3.49 19.31
N ILE A 71 -33.79 -4.71 19.40
CA ILE A 71 -33.83 -5.64 18.26
C ILE A 71 -34.84 -5.16 17.22
N GLY A 72 -36.01 -4.66 17.65
CA GLY A 72 -37.02 -4.10 16.75
C GLY A 72 -36.52 -2.89 15.97
N THR A 73 -35.80 -1.98 16.63
CA THR A 73 -35.18 -0.81 15.99
C THR A 73 -34.05 -1.20 15.03
N GLY A 74 -33.28 -2.23 15.38
CA GLY A 74 -32.30 -2.86 14.48
C GLY A 74 -32.89 -3.41 13.20
N LEU A 75 -33.95 -4.21 13.33
CA LEU A 75 -34.66 -4.80 12.21
C LEU A 75 -35.27 -3.72 11.31
N PHE A 76 -35.83 -2.66 11.92
CA PHE A 76 -36.33 -1.51 11.18
C PHE A 76 -35.21 -0.79 10.41
N GLY A 77 -34.04 -0.60 11.02
CA GLY A 77 -32.84 -0.03 10.40
C GLY A 77 -32.37 -0.85 9.19
N ALA A 78 -32.36 -2.18 9.30
CA ALA A 78 -32.01 -3.09 8.20
C ALA A 78 -33.04 -3.01 7.05
N ILE A 79 -34.34 -2.99 7.35
CA ILE A 79 -35.42 -2.93 6.33
C ILE A 79 -35.43 -1.58 5.61
N ARG A 80 -35.20 -0.48 6.32
CA ARG A 80 -35.20 0.88 5.77
C ARG A 80 -33.82 1.37 5.30
N GLU A 81 -32.81 0.50 5.33
CA GLU A 81 -31.43 0.82 4.97
C GLU A 81 -30.91 2.08 5.71
N SER A 82 -31.25 2.26 6.98
CA SER A 82 -30.80 3.42 7.77
C SER A 82 -29.64 3.06 8.69
N GLU A 83 -28.45 3.59 8.38
CA GLU A 83 -27.22 3.36 9.14
C GLU A 83 -27.33 3.86 10.59
N GLU A 84 -28.02 4.98 10.81
CA GLU A 84 -28.12 5.60 12.13
C GLU A 84 -28.91 4.71 13.10
N PHE A 85 -30.00 4.08 12.63
CA PHE A 85 -30.79 3.17 13.45
C PHE A 85 -30.06 1.87 13.76
N LEU A 86 -29.25 1.33 12.83
CA LEU A 86 -28.44 0.14 13.06
C LEU A 86 -27.35 0.37 14.12
N ILE A 87 -26.67 1.52 14.06
CA ILE A 87 -25.65 1.89 15.05
C ILE A 87 -26.30 2.08 16.42
N LEU A 88 -27.38 2.86 16.49
CA LEU A 88 -28.07 3.17 17.75
C LEU A 88 -28.62 1.89 18.40
N ALA A 89 -29.19 0.99 17.61
CA ALA A 89 -29.73 -0.28 18.10
C ALA A 89 -28.63 -1.27 18.51
N GLY A 90 -27.51 -1.33 17.78
CA GLY A 90 -26.39 -2.19 18.13
C GLY A 90 -25.69 -1.75 19.42
N THR A 91 -25.46 -0.43 19.58
CA THR A 91 -24.85 0.13 20.78
C THR A 91 -25.77 -0.01 22.00
N ALA A 92 -27.07 0.23 21.86
CA ALA A 92 -28.04 0.02 22.92
C ALA A 92 -28.08 -1.44 23.41
N CYS A 93 -28.02 -2.41 22.48
CA CYS A 93 -28.00 -3.83 22.82
C CYS A 93 -26.73 -4.21 23.61
N ILE A 94 -25.57 -3.72 23.19
CA ILE A 94 -24.30 -3.96 23.88
C ILE A 94 -24.32 -3.33 25.28
N VAL A 95 -24.78 -2.08 25.39
CA VAL A 95 -24.85 -1.36 26.67
C VAL A 95 -25.81 -2.06 27.64
N LEU A 96 -26.99 -2.49 27.18
CA LEU A 96 -27.94 -3.24 28.01
C LEU A 96 -27.36 -4.58 28.48
N ALA A 97 -26.63 -5.30 27.63
CA ALA A 97 -25.96 -6.55 28.00
C ALA A 97 -24.88 -6.33 29.07
N VAL A 98 -24.06 -5.29 28.92
CA VAL A 98 -23.03 -4.92 29.90
C VAL A 98 -23.66 -4.46 31.22
N LEU A 99 -24.69 -3.62 31.19
CA LEU A 99 -25.40 -3.18 32.39
C LEU A 99 -26.05 -4.37 33.12
N ASN A 100 -26.69 -5.29 32.41
CA ASN A 100 -27.23 -6.51 33.01
C ASN A 100 -26.15 -7.31 33.75
N LYS A 101 -24.96 -7.43 33.13
CA LYS A 101 -23.83 -8.16 33.71
C LYS A 101 -23.25 -7.46 34.94
N VAL A 102 -23.12 -6.13 34.90
CA VAL A 102 -22.59 -5.33 36.01
C VAL A 102 -23.50 -5.40 37.23
N PHE A 103 -24.82 -5.38 37.04
CA PHE A 103 -25.78 -5.41 38.14
C PHE A 103 -25.98 -6.81 38.77
N THR A 104 -25.67 -7.90 38.05
CA THR A 104 -25.80 -9.29 38.55
C THR A 104 -24.54 -9.83 39.25
N ASN A 105 -23.58 -8.94 39.53
CA ASN A 105 -22.21 -9.17 39.98
C ASN A 105 -21.91 -10.44 40.82
N ILE A 106 -21.49 -11.53 40.14
CA ILE A 106 -20.44 -12.45 40.62
C ILE A 106 -19.55 -12.80 39.42
N LEU A 107 -18.25 -12.53 39.58
CA LEU A 107 -17.14 -12.93 38.71
C LEU A 107 -17.15 -14.46 38.51
N TYR A 108 -17.89 -14.99 37.52
CA TYR A 108 -17.48 -16.04 36.55
C TYR A 108 -18.67 -16.55 35.70
N SER A 109 -18.33 -16.89 34.45
CA SER A 109 -19.18 -17.34 33.34
C SER A 109 -20.20 -16.32 32.81
N TRP A 110 -20.06 -15.99 31.53
CA TRP A 110 -21.12 -15.32 30.77
C TRP A 110 -22.27 -16.29 30.60
N SER A 111 -23.51 -15.85 30.86
CA SER A 111 -24.63 -16.68 30.46
C SER A 111 -24.69 -16.71 28.92
N TYR A 112 -25.12 -17.83 28.34
CA TYR A 112 -25.24 -17.97 26.88
C TYR A 112 -26.02 -16.80 26.25
N MET A 113 -27.02 -16.28 26.96
CA MET A 113 -27.83 -15.15 26.53
C MET A 113 -27.05 -13.84 26.39
N GLU A 114 -26.10 -13.55 27.29
CA GLU A 114 -25.30 -12.32 27.24
C GLU A 114 -24.34 -12.33 26.04
N ILE A 115 -23.76 -13.48 25.73
CA ILE A 115 -22.89 -13.66 24.55
C ILE A 115 -23.71 -13.49 23.26
N VAL A 116 -24.92 -14.06 23.21
CA VAL A 116 -25.81 -13.93 22.05
C VAL A 116 -26.21 -12.48 21.81
N PHE A 117 -26.50 -11.69 22.86
CA PHE A 117 -26.83 -10.27 22.69
C PHE A 117 -25.64 -9.40 22.26
N LEU A 118 -24.44 -9.68 22.77
CA LEU A 118 -23.23 -9.00 22.28
C LEU A 118 -22.94 -9.32 20.81
N LEU A 119 -23.06 -10.59 20.41
CA LEU A 119 -22.90 -11.00 19.02
C LEU A 119 -23.96 -10.37 18.12
N ALA A 120 -25.22 -10.32 18.56
CA ALA A 120 -26.28 -9.65 17.83
C ALA A 120 -25.99 -8.14 17.64
N GLY A 121 -25.56 -7.45 18.70
CA GLY A 121 -25.15 -6.04 18.61
C GLY A 121 -23.99 -5.81 17.65
N ALA A 122 -22.96 -6.67 17.69
CA ALA A 122 -21.82 -6.60 16.78
C ALA A 122 -22.21 -6.85 15.31
N ILE A 123 -23.07 -7.85 15.05
CA ILE A 123 -23.58 -8.15 13.70
C ILE A 123 -24.38 -6.97 13.16
N MET A 124 -25.23 -6.35 13.97
CA MET A 124 -26.03 -5.18 13.57
C MET A 124 -25.15 -3.97 13.20
N ILE A 125 -24.05 -3.75 13.94
CA ILE A 125 -23.08 -2.70 13.61
C ILE A 125 -22.31 -3.05 12.33
N MET A 126 -21.94 -4.32 12.13
CA MET A 126 -21.28 -4.76 10.90
C MET A 126 -22.18 -4.59 9.67
N ASP A 127 -23.49 -4.81 9.81
CA ASP A 127 -24.46 -4.68 8.72
C ASP A 127 -24.55 -3.22 8.18
N ARG A 128 -24.15 -2.23 8.98
CA ARG A 128 -23.95 -0.83 8.52
C ARG A 128 -23.02 -0.74 7.32
N PHE A 129 -21.89 -1.46 7.33
CA PHE A 129 -20.93 -1.42 6.22
C PHE A 129 -21.54 -1.99 4.95
N HIS A 130 -22.45 -2.96 5.07
CA HIS A 130 -23.13 -3.52 3.93
C HIS A 130 -24.17 -2.54 3.35
N VAL A 131 -24.98 -1.92 4.21
CA VAL A 131 -25.95 -0.89 3.81
C VAL A 131 -25.25 0.28 3.10
N ARG A 132 -24.10 0.72 3.63
CA ARG A 132 -23.30 1.78 3.01
C ARG A 132 -22.82 1.39 1.61
N ARG A 133 -22.34 0.16 1.43
CA ARG A 133 -21.94 -0.37 0.11
C ARG A 133 -23.12 -0.43 -0.87
N VAL A 134 -24.31 -0.83 -0.41
CA VAL A 134 -25.52 -0.91 -1.26
C VAL A 134 -25.99 0.48 -1.68
N LYS A 135 -26.00 1.47 -0.77
CA LYS A 135 -26.34 2.86 -1.10
C LYS A 135 -25.37 3.48 -2.09
N ILE A 136 -24.06 3.24 -1.93
CA ILE A 136 -23.03 3.69 -2.86
C ILE A 136 -23.25 3.07 -4.24
N ALA A 137 -23.48 1.74 -4.31
CA ALA A 137 -23.74 1.04 -5.57
C ALA A 137 -25.02 1.54 -6.28
N ARG A 138 -26.06 1.90 -5.52
CA ARG A 138 -27.30 2.44 -6.06
C ARG A 138 -27.13 3.87 -6.59
N LYS A 139 -26.44 4.74 -5.84
CA LYS A 139 -26.09 6.10 -6.32
C LYS A 139 -25.24 6.05 -7.59
N LEU A 140 -24.25 5.17 -7.65
CA LEU A 140 -23.45 4.93 -8.86
C LEU A 140 -24.32 4.49 -10.04
N LYS A 141 -25.28 3.57 -9.83
CA LYS A 141 -26.23 3.17 -10.89
C LYS A 141 -27.15 4.31 -11.34
N GLU A 142 -27.62 5.15 -10.42
CA GLU A 142 -28.48 6.29 -10.73
C GLU A 142 -27.69 7.39 -11.48
N GLU A 143 -26.43 7.67 -11.10
CA GLU A 143 -25.54 8.61 -11.80
C GLU A 143 -25.14 8.10 -13.19
N MET A 144 -24.89 6.80 -13.35
CA MET A 144 -24.62 6.18 -14.65
C MET A 144 -25.84 6.16 -15.59
N ALA A 145 -27.06 6.20 -15.04
CA ALA A 145 -28.29 6.22 -15.84
C ALA A 145 -28.65 7.63 -16.36
N VAL A 146 -28.11 8.69 -15.76
CA VAL A 146 -28.46 10.09 -16.08
C VAL A 146 -27.48 10.75 -17.05
N ALA A 147 -26.29 10.18 -17.29
CA ALA A 147 -25.33 10.75 -18.23
C ALA A 147 -25.72 10.47 -19.70
N PRO A 148 -26.02 11.50 -20.53
CA PRO A 148 -26.30 11.27 -21.94
C PRO A 148 -25.00 10.99 -22.71
N MET A 149 -25.01 9.92 -23.51
CA MET A 149 -23.91 9.54 -24.41
C MET A 149 -23.64 10.65 -25.45
N GLN A 150 -22.51 11.33 -25.35
CA GLN A 150 -21.95 12.09 -26.48
C GLN A 150 -21.11 11.17 -27.37
N LYS A 151 -21.42 11.17 -28.67
CA LYS A 151 -20.70 10.45 -29.73
C LYS A 151 -19.31 11.08 -29.96
N PRO A 152 -18.31 10.29 -30.40
CA PRO A 152 -16.95 10.79 -30.62
C PRO A 152 -16.90 11.63 -31.89
N GLY A 153 -16.43 12.89 -31.77
CA GLY A 153 -16.18 13.77 -32.90
C GLY A 153 -14.75 14.31 -32.86
N GLY A 154 -13.98 13.99 -33.90
CA GLY A 154 -12.91 14.81 -34.52
C GLY A 154 -11.65 15.17 -33.71
N PRO A 155 -10.48 15.26 -34.37
CA PRO A 155 -9.23 15.62 -33.69
C PRO A 155 -9.25 17.13 -33.36
N VAL A 156 -9.16 17.46 -32.07
CA VAL A 156 -8.96 18.85 -31.61
C VAL A 156 -7.47 19.04 -31.34
N GLY A 157 -6.92 20.12 -31.91
CA GLY A 157 -5.51 20.48 -31.87
C GLY A 157 -4.98 20.69 -30.44
N ILE A 158 -3.71 20.33 -30.28
CA ILE A 158 -2.95 20.48 -29.05
C ILE A 158 -2.49 21.93 -28.94
N GLU A 159 -3.21 22.72 -28.16
CA GLU A 159 -2.66 23.93 -27.54
C GLU A 159 -2.99 23.92 -26.04
N GLY A 160 -1.92 23.82 -25.23
CA GLY A 160 -1.87 24.43 -23.91
C GLY A 160 -2.67 23.81 -22.77
N ILE A 161 -2.33 22.59 -22.34
CA ILE A 161 -2.55 22.18 -20.95
C ILE A 161 -1.18 22.06 -20.27
N ARG A 162 -0.77 23.14 -19.59
CA ARG A 162 0.28 23.08 -18.57
C ARG A 162 -0.31 22.36 -17.36
N VAL A 163 0.05 21.09 -17.19
CA VAL A 163 -0.23 20.36 -15.95
C VAL A 163 0.67 20.96 -14.88
N GLY A 164 0.09 21.80 -14.02
CA GLY A 164 0.73 22.28 -12.82
C GLY A 164 0.98 21.10 -11.88
N ARG A 165 2.25 20.91 -11.50
CA ARG A 165 2.64 20.09 -10.35
C ARG A 165 1.91 20.62 -9.12
N GLY A 166 1.03 19.81 -8.52
CA GLY A 166 0.30 20.23 -7.35
C GLY A 166 -0.65 19.16 -6.81
N ARG A 167 -0.15 18.44 -5.78
CA ARG A 167 -0.90 17.72 -4.73
C ARG A 167 -1.66 16.45 -5.14
N ILE A 168 -1.04 15.30 -4.90
CA ILE A 168 -1.73 14.10 -4.37
C ILE A 168 -0.78 13.33 -3.44
N PHE A 169 -0.50 13.82 -2.23
CA PHE A 169 0.03 12.97 -1.15
C PHE A 169 -0.40 13.56 0.20
N ASP A 170 -1.34 12.89 0.85
CA ASP A 170 -1.57 13.03 2.29
C ASP A 170 -1.42 11.63 2.89
N PHE A 171 -0.26 11.36 3.48
CA PHE A 171 0.05 10.11 4.19
C PHE A 171 -0.27 10.30 5.68
N ARG A 172 -1.53 10.62 5.97
CA ARG A 172 -2.13 10.42 7.29
C ARG A 172 -3.39 9.61 7.06
N GLU A 173 -3.39 8.42 7.64
CA GLU A 173 -4.39 7.34 7.52
C GLU A 173 -4.13 6.38 6.34
N GLY A 174 -3.74 5.15 6.68
CA GLY A 174 -3.52 4.05 5.73
C GLY A 174 -4.80 3.64 4.98
N THR A 175 -5.19 4.46 4.02
CA THR A 175 -6.30 4.21 3.09
C THR A 175 -5.77 4.27 1.64
N PRO A 176 -6.16 3.33 0.76
CA PRO A 176 -5.77 3.39 -0.65
C PRO A 176 -6.37 4.63 -1.31
N LEU A 177 -5.53 5.40 -2.00
CA LEU A 177 -5.92 6.55 -2.81
C LEU A 177 -6.96 6.15 -3.87
N GLU A 178 -8.13 6.79 -3.85
CA GLU A 178 -9.14 6.68 -4.90
C GLU A 178 -8.64 7.39 -6.17
N VAL A 179 -8.10 6.62 -7.10
CA VAL A 179 -7.78 7.07 -8.47
C VAL A 179 -9.07 7.53 -9.15
N ARG A 180 -9.19 8.83 -9.43
CA ARG A 180 -10.29 9.42 -10.20
C ARG A 180 -10.19 9.02 -11.68
N GLY A 181 -10.87 7.93 -11.98
CA GLY A 181 -11.18 7.41 -13.31
C GLY A 181 -12.02 6.17 -13.07
N THR A 182 -12.93 5.79 -13.98
CA THR A 182 -13.67 4.52 -13.84
C THR A 182 -12.67 3.40 -13.49
N PRO A 183 -12.78 2.74 -12.30
CA PRO A 183 -11.70 1.88 -11.83
C PRO A 183 -11.68 0.62 -12.69
N GLU A 184 -10.81 0.59 -13.69
CA GLU A 184 -10.20 -0.67 -14.08
C GLU A 184 -9.59 -1.28 -12.79
N PRO A 185 -9.84 -2.56 -12.47
CA PRO A 185 -9.27 -3.20 -11.28
C PRO A 185 -7.76 -2.94 -11.18
N ALA A 186 -7.22 -2.71 -9.99
CA ALA A 186 -5.78 -2.47 -9.79
C ALA A 186 -4.90 -3.53 -10.47
N ASP A 187 -5.39 -4.77 -10.55
CA ASP A 187 -4.75 -5.91 -11.22
C ASP A 187 -4.54 -5.66 -12.72
N THR A 188 -5.49 -5.00 -13.41
CA THR A 188 -5.36 -4.65 -14.83
C THR A 188 -4.25 -3.64 -15.08
N TRP A 189 -4.04 -2.68 -14.16
CA TRP A 189 -2.94 -1.72 -14.24
C TRP A 189 -1.60 -2.36 -13.93
N ARG A 190 -1.53 -3.23 -12.91
CA ARG A 190 -0.33 -4.01 -12.59
C ARG A 190 0.10 -4.87 -13.77
N MET A 191 -0.84 -5.54 -14.43
CA MET A 191 -0.52 -6.31 -15.64
C MET A 191 0.06 -5.44 -16.76
N LYS A 192 -0.52 -4.25 -17.03
CA LYS A 192 0.04 -3.31 -18.01
C LYS A 192 1.47 -2.89 -17.63
N LEU A 193 1.73 -2.64 -16.34
CA LEU A 193 3.07 -2.29 -15.85
C LEU A 193 4.05 -3.46 -15.99
N TYR A 194 3.65 -4.70 -15.69
CA TYR A 194 4.52 -5.86 -15.86
C TYR A 194 4.88 -6.12 -17.33
N HIS A 195 4.05 -5.72 -18.29
CA HIS A 195 4.43 -5.79 -19.70
C HIS A 195 5.49 -4.76 -20.10
N ASP A 196 5.61 -3.64 -19.38
CA ASP A 196 6.70 -2.70 -19.60
C ASP A 196 8.03 -3.32 -19.16
N LYS A 197 9.02 -3.29 -20.05
CA LYS A 197 10.31 -3.95 -19.85
C LYS A 197 11.11 -3.35 -18.70
N ASP A 198 11.09 -2.02 -18.56
CA ASP A 198 11.87 -1.32 -17.54
C ASP A 198 11.24 -1.55 -16.16
N ALA A 199 9.91 -1.45 -16.05
CA ALA A 199 9.19 -1.74 -14.81
C ALA A 199 9.34 -3.22 -14.37
N ARG A 200 9.23 -4.15 -15.32
CA ARG A 200 9.44 -5.58 -15.11
C ARG A 200 10.84 -5.89 -14.63
N GLU A 201 11.86 -5.25 -15.19
CA GLU A 201 13.24 -5.44 -14.76
C GLU A 201 13.45 -4.99 -13.30
N ILE A 202 12.88 -3.85 -12.90
CA ILE A 202 12.93 -3.38 -11.51
C ILE A 202 12.30 -4.42 -10.56
N VAL A 203 11.08 -4.89 -10.88
CA VAL A 203 10.38 -5.89 -10.05
C VAL A 203 11.12 -7.22 -10.04
N ARG A 204 11.69 -7.64 -11.17
CA ARG A 204 12.48 -8.87 -11.29
C ARG A 204 13.64 -8.88 -10.30
N ARG A 205 14.38 -7.77 -10.17
CA ARG A 205 15.52 -7.67 -9.24
C ARG A 205 15.14 -7.83 -7.77
N PHE A 206 13.97 -7.34 -7.37
CA PHE A 206 13.44 -7.62 -6.03
C PHE A 206 13.13 -9.11 -5.84
N LEU A 207 12.59 -9.77 -6.88
CA LEU A 207 12.20 -11.18 -6.83
C LEU A 207 13.39 -12.15 -6.91
N SER A 208 14.47 -11.80 -7.61
CA SER A 208 15.71 -12.58 -7.67
C SER A 208 16.57 -12.47 -6.40
N SER A 209 16.11 -11.72 -5.39
CA SER A 209 16.86 -11.38 -4.17
C SER A 209 18.12 -10.53 -4.43
N ASP A 210 18.21 -9.90 -5.60
CA ASP A 210 19.31 -8.97 -5.92
C ASP A 210 19.13 -7.65 -5.16
N LEU A 211 17.88 -7.27 -4.87
CA LEU A 211 17.53 -6.03 -4.19
C LEU A 211 16.55 -6.27 -3.04
N LYS A 212 16.91 -5.77 -1.86
CA LYS A 212 16.00 -5.71 -0.70
C LYS A 212 15.27 -4.38 -0.63
N TYR A 213 15.98 -3.31 -0.94
CA TYR A 213 15.50 -1.94 -1.01
C TYR A 213 16.21 -1.24 -2.16
N ILE A 214 15.64 -0.13 -2.62
CA ILE A 214 16.27 0.79 -3.56
C ILE A 214 16.31 2.15 -2.87
N GLU A 215 17.50 2.69 -2.65
CA GLU A 215 17.70 3.97 -1.98
C GLU A 215 18.21 5.05 -2.94
N PRO A 216 17.78 6.31 -2.74
CA PRO A 216 18.26 7.40 -3.56
C PRO A 216 19.62 7.91 -3.07
N GLU A 217 20.51 8.22 -4.01
CA GLU A 217 21.78 8.90 -3.74
C GLU A 217 21.63 10.40 -4.05
N ILE A 218 21.90 11.24 -3.05
CA ILE A 218 21.78 12.70 -3.15
C ILE A 218 23.18 13.32 -3.32
N LYS A 219 23.44 13.87 -4.51
CA LYS A 219 24.67 14.63 -4.81
C LYS A 219 24.35 16.11 -4.96
N THR A 220 25.27 16.97 -4.53
CA THR A 220 25.12 18.45 -4.54
C THR A 220 25.04 19.07 -5.94
N SER A 221 25.33 18.31 -7.00
CA SER A 221 25.41 18.83 -8.37
C SER A 221 24.39 18.22 -9.33
N THR A 222 23.71 17.13 -8.95
CA THR A 222 22.82 16.34 -9.82
C THR A 222 21.49 16.09 -9.13
N LYS A 223 20.46 15.77 -9.91
CA LYS A 223 19.21 15.25 -9.32
C LYS A 223 19.49 13.97 -8.53
N PRO A 224 18.67 13.64 -7.52
CA PRO A 224 18.72 12.33 -6.90
C PRO A 224 18.65 11.24 -7.95
N SER A 225 19.41 10.17 -7.73
CA SER A 225 19.47 9.01 -8.61
C SER A 225 19.37 7.74 -7.78
N TYR A 226 19.04 6.62 -8.42
CA TYR A 226 18.98 5.30 -7.78
C TYR A 226 20.11 4.43 -8.34
N PRO A 227 21.29 4.37 -7.68
CA PRO A 227 22.47 3.68 -8.21
C PRO A 227 22.25 2.19 -8.50
N GLU A 228 21.40 1.52 -7.72
CA GLU A 228 21.04 0.10 -7.86
C GLU A 228 20.25 -0.20 -9.14
N LEU A 229 19.77 0.86 -9.81
CA LEU A 229 19.05 0.80 -11.08
C LEU A 229 19.86 1.43 -12.22
N ALA A 230 21.10 1.86 -11.98
CA ALA A 230 21.89 2.61 -12.97
C ALA A 230 22.35 1.74 -14.16
N ASP A 231 22.45 0.43 -13.96
CA ASP A 231 22.82 -0.57 -14.96
C ASP A 231 21.61 -1.12 -15.74
N ILE A 232 20.39 -0.70 -15.40
CA ILE A 232 19.21 -1.00 -16.22
C ILE A 232 19.35 -0.23 -17.52
N GLU A 233 19.67 -0.94 -18.61
CA GLU A 233 19.58 -0.42 -19.96
C GLU A 233 18.12 -0.08 -20.28
N LYS A 234 17.77 1.20 -20.10
CA LYS A 234 16.42 1.69 -20.40
C LYS A 234 16.06 1.36 -21.83
N THR A 235 15.03 0.53 -21.98
CA THR A 235 14.49 0.21 -23.30
C THR A 235 13.47 1.28 -23.72
N THR A 236 12.89 2.01 -22.76
CA THR A 236 11.92 3.09 -23.04
C THR A 236 12.52 4.48 -22.77
N THR A 237 11.92 5.51 -23.39
CA THR A 237 12.28 6.92 -23.13
C THR A 237 11.69 7.45 -21.82
N ARG A 238 11.07 6.59 -20.99
CA ARG A 238 10.35 7.02 -19.79
C ARG A 238 11.33 7.44 -18.69
N ASP A 239 10.89 8.43 -17.91
CA ASP A 239 11.66 8.88 -16.76
C ASP A 239 11.65 7.79 -15.67
N LEU A 240 12.80 7.57 -15.02
CA LEU A 240 12.92 6.48 -14.04
C LEU A 240 12.00 6.73 -12.85
N GLN A 241 11.93 7.98 -12.40
CA GLN A 241 11.06 8.39 -11.30
C GLN A 241 9.59 8.06 -11.61
N SER A 242 9.13 8.34 -12.84
CA SER A 242 7.76 8.02 -13.26
C SER A 242 7.44 6.52 -13.16
N ILE A 243 8.40 5.64 -13.48
CA ILE A 243 8.19 4.19 -13.37
C ILE A 243 8.09 3.76 -11.91
N LEU A 244 8.95 4.31 -11.05
CA LEU A 244 8.92 4.05 -9.60
C LEU A 244 7.62 4.55 -8.97
N ASP A 245 7.16 5.73 -9.36
CA ASP A 245 5.90 6.32 -8.92
C ASP A 245 4.71 5.43 -9.34
N GLU A 246 4.64 5.01 -10.61
CA GLU A 246 3.59 4.10 -11.12
C GLU A 246 3.59 2.74 -10.38
N LEU A 247 4.76 2.18 -10.11
CA LEU A 247 4.89 0.93 -9.36
C LEU A 247 4.45 1.09 -7.89
N ALA A 248 4.70 2.25 -7.28
CA ALA A 248 4.23 2.56 -5.93
C ALA A 248 2.72 2.82 -5.89
N GLU A 249 2.18 3.60 -6.84
CA GLU A 249 0.75 3.92 -6.95
C GLU A 249 -0.11 2.66 -7.17
N THR A 250 0.40 1.69 -7.93
CA THR A 250 -0.28 0.40 -8.14
C THR A 250 -0.08 -0.61 -7.00
N GLY A 251 0.68 -0.23 -5.97
CA GLY A 251 0.95 -1.03 -4.78
C GLY A 251 1.92 -2.19 -5.00
N VAL A 252 2.65 -2.21 -6.13
CA VAL A 252 3.72 -3.19 -6.37
C VAL A 252 4.92 -2.88 -5.47
N LEU A 253 5.31 -1.61 -5.40
CA LEU A 253 6.31 -1.11 -4.48
C LEU A 253 5.66 -0.38 -3.31
N VAL A 254 6.34 -0.40 -2.17
CA VAL A 254 6.04 0.44 -1.01
C VAL A 254 7.12 1.51 -0.94
N GLY A 255 6.72 2.76 -1.12
CA GLY A 255 7.60 3.93 -0.96
C GLY A 255 7.63 4.37 0.51
N GLU A 256 8.84 4.52 1.07
CA GLU A 256 9.06 5.14 2.38
C GLU A 256 9.76 6.49 2.17
N LEU A 257 9.30 7.54 2.87
CA LEU A 257 9.91 8.87 2.75
C LEU A 257 11.37 8.80 3.25
N TYR A 258 12.30 9.03 2.33
CA TYR A 258 13.73 9.06 2.60
C TYR A 258 14.18 10.46 3.02
N GLU A 259 13.78 11.50 2.26
CA GLU A 259 14.16 12.89 2.52
C GLU A 259 13.13 13.88 1.95
N LYS A 260 13.04 15.09 2.51
CA LYS A 260 12.31 16.22 1.89
C LYS A 260 13.29 17.26 1.35
N LEU A 261 13.39 17.33 0.03
CA LEU A 261 14.30 18.23 -0.65
C LEU A 261 13.72 19.63 -0.77
N ILE A 262 14.53 20.64 -0.43
CA ILE A 262 14.20 22.04 -0.68
C ILE A 262 14.39 22.33 -2.17
N THR A 263 13.30 22.67 -2.83
CA THR A 263 13.22 22.91 -4.26
C THR A 263 13.02 24.38 -4.56
N CYS A 264 13.71 24.87 -5.59
CA CYS A 264 13.53 26.24 -6.04
C CYS A 264 12.12 26.44 -6.63
N PRO A 265 11.31 27.39 -6.12
CA PRO A 265 9.94 27.61 -6.59
C PRO A 265 9.85 28.17 -8.01
N ARG A 266 10.99 28.61 -8.58
CA ARG A 266 11.04 29.21 -9.92
C ARG A 266 11.40 28.21 -11.01
N CYS A 267 12.33 27.30 -10.74
CA CYS A 267 12.83 26.35 -11.73
C CYS A 267 12.65 24.89 -11.34
N HIS A 268 12.04 24.62 -10.19
CA HIS A 268 11.71 23.28 -9.69
C HIS A 268 12.91 22.32 -9.64
N GLN A 269 14.10 22.84 -9.34
CA GLN A 269 15.32 22.05 -9.15
C GLN A 269 15.75 22.11 -7.69
N SER A 270 15.86 20.95 -7.06
CA SER A 270 16.35 20.74 -5.69
C SER A 270 17.89 20.78 -5.61
N SER A 271 18.58 20.15 -6.57
CA SER A 271 20.05 19.97 -6.55
C SER A 271 20.92 21.23 -6.69
N LYS A 272 20.32 22.42 -6.80
CA LYS A 272 21.04 23.69 -6.99
C LYS A 272 20.68 24.75 -5.96
N VAL A 273 19.97 24.37 -4.90
CA VAL A 273 19.56 25.27 -3.82
C VAL A 273 20.61 25.25 -2.70
N PHE A 274 21.09 26.42 -2.30
CA PHE A 274 22.10 26.58 -1.25
C PHE A 274 21.66 27.61 -0.22
N LEU A 275 22.02 27.39 1.03
CA LEU A 275 21.86 28.37 2.09
C LEU A 275 22.84 29.54 1.88
N ARG A 276 22.35 30.76 2.07
CA ARG A 276 23.12 32.00 2.12
C ARG A 276 22.90 32.72 3.43
N SER A 277 24.00 33.14 4.05
CA SER A 277 24.00 34.02 5.21
C SER A 277 24.21 35.47 4.77
N LYS A 278 23.39 36.39 5.28
CA LYS A 278 23.38 37.80 4.92
C LYS A 278 23.36 38.68 6.18
N CYS A 279 23.91 39.88 6.05
CA CYS A 279 23.87 40.88 7.12
C CYS A 279 22.43 41.28 7.45
N SER A 280 22.07 41.26 8.73
CA SER A 280 20.74 41.66 9.21
C SER A 280 20.35 43.11 8.87
N LYS A 281 21.34 44.00 8.73
CA LYS A 281 21.12 45.43 8.48
C LYS A 281 21.09 45.84 7.00
N CYS A 282 21.98 45.29 6.17
CA CYS A 282 22.17 45.76 4.79
C CYS A 282 22.05 44.65 3.72
N ASP A 283 21.75 43.42 4.13
CA ASP A 283 21.62 42.24 3.25
C ASP A 283 22.90 41.91 2.43
N SER A 284 24.04 42.51 2.77
CA SER A 284 25.34 42.13 2.20
C SER A 284 25.71 40.70 2.58
N ARG A 285 26.39 40.01 1.65
CA ARG A 285 26.96 38.65 1.85
C ARG A 285 28.36 38.67 2.45
N LYS A 286 28.96 39.86 2.62
CA LYS A 286 30.30 40.03 3.21
C LYS A 286 30.21 39.93 4.73
N VAL A 287 29.92 38.73 5.23
CA VAL A 287 29.74 38.44 6.66
C VAL A 287 30.92 37.62 7.15
N ARG A 288 31.65 38.17 8.11
CA ARG A 288 32.74 37.49 8.84
C ARG A 288 32.16 36.88 10.12
N LYS A 289 32.49 35.61 10.38
CA LYS A 289 32.18 34.93 11.65
C LYS A 289 33.38 35.10 12.58
N ASN A 290 33.16 35.67 13.76
CA ASN A 290 34.17 35.84 14.80
C ASN A 290 33.80 34.99 16.02
N ARG A 291 34.75 34.22 16.55
CA ARG A 291 34.58 33.50 17.81
C ARG A 291 34.78 34.47 18.97
N LEU A 292 33.92 34.38 19.97
CA LEU A 292 34.05 35.13 21.21
C LEU A 292 34.63 34.20 22.27
N VAL A 293 35.67 34.66 22.93
CA VAL A 293 36.35 33.93 23.99
C VAL A 293 36.44 34.81 25.24
N GLU A 294 36.27 34.20 26.39
CA GLU A 294 36.41 34.80 27.70
C GLU A 294 37.78 34.47 28.28
N HIS A 295 38.50 35.46 28.79
CA HIS A 295 39.71 35.21 29.56
C HIS A 295 39.34 34.74 30.96
N THR A 296 39.64 33.47 31.28
CA THR A 296 39.15 32.77 32.48
C THR A 296 39.49 33.49 33.78
N GLU A 297 40.62 34.20 33.85
CA GLU A 297 41.06 34.87 35.08
C GLU A 297 40.39 36.24 35.32
N CYS A 298 40.06 37.00 34.27
CA CYS A 298 39.58 38.39 34.42
C CYS A 298 38.18 38.66 33.84
N GLY A 299 37.55 37.63 33.27
CA GLY A 299 36.22 37.70 32.65
C GLY A 299 36.13 38.67 31.48
N ALA A 300 37.25 38.94 30.81
CA ALA A 300 37.27 39.79 29.61
C ALA A 300 36.72 39.00 28.44
N ILE A 301 35.82 39.58 27.66
CA ILE A 301 35.22 38.96 26.48
C ILE A 301 35.61 39.76 25.25
N TYR A 302 36.35 39.15 24.34
CA TYR A 302 36.80 39.76 23.09
C TYR A 302 36.73 38.76 21.94
N LYS A 303 36.99 39.22 20.71
CA LYS A 303 37.14 38.30 19.58
C LYS A 303 38.41 37.48 19.78
N GLU A 304 38.37 36.21 19.40
CA GLU A 304 39.52 35.30 19.52
C GLU A 304 40.79 35.90 18.90
N ASP A 305 40.71 36.42 17.67
CA ASP A 305 41.81 37.10 16.96
C ASP A 305 42.41 38.29 17.77
N GLU A 306 41.63 38.95 18.64
CA GLU A 306 42.10 40.11 19.42
C GLU A 306 42.99 39.72 20.61
N TYR A 307 43.02 38.44 20.99
CA TYR A 307 43.92 37.92 22.00
C TYR A 307 45.31 37.55 21.45
N TYR A 308 45.44 37.40 20.13
CA TYR A 308 46.68 36.98 19.48
C TYR A 308 47.29 38.14 18.69
N GLY A 309 48.27 38.82 19.30
CA GLY A 309 48.99 39.94 18.67
C GLY A 309 50.38 39.53 18.16
N THR A 310 51.08 40.49 17.55
CA THR A 310 52.47 40.32 17.09
C THR A 310 53.47 40.08 18.23
N GLU A 311 53.10 40.47 19.46
CA GLU A 311 53.91 40.31 20.68
C GLU A 311 53.56 39.02 21.46
N GLY A 312 52.71 38.15 20.89
CA GLY A 312 52.23 36.92 21.52
C GLY A 312 50.79 37.03 22.05
N SER A 313 50.36 35.99 22.77
CA SER A 313 48.99 35.88 23.28
C SER A 313 48.79 36.69 24.57
N LYS A 314 47.91 37.68 24.55
CA LYS A 314 47.71 38.65 25.63
C LYS A 314 46.26 39.08 25.74
N CYS A 315 45.75 39.16 26.97
CA CYS A 315 44.41 39.67 27.22
C CYS A 315 44.34 41.20 26.98
N PRO A 316 43.43 41.70 26.11
CA PRO A 316 43.31 43.14 25.84
C PRO A 316 42.93 43.99 27.05
N LYS A 317 42.24 43.41 28.04
CA LYS A 317 41.75 44.11 29.23
C LYS A 317 42.75 44.18 30.37
N CYS A 318 43.32 43.03 30.78
CA CYS A 318 44.24 42.98 31.92
C CYS A 318 45.72 43.03 31.52
N GLY A 319 46.02 42.88 30.23
CA GLY A 319 47.39 42.90 29.71
C GLY A 319 48.24 41.68 30.10
N LYS A 320 47.67 40.66 30.75
CA LYS A 320 48.38 39.44 31.10
C LYS A 320 48.64 38.61 29.84
N THR A 321 49.88 38.16 29.69
CA THR A 321 50.27 37.18 28.67
C THR A 321 49.96 35.77 29.16
N PHE A 322 49.49 34.93 28.26
CA PHE A 322 49.19 33.53 28.56
C PHE A 322 49.87 32.63 27.54
N GLN A 323 50.16 31.39 27.93
CA GLN A 323 50.89 30.44 27.08
C GLN A 323 49.99 29.30 26.58
N HIS A 324 48.90 29.02 27.28
CA HIS A 324 48.00 27.92 26.96
C HIS A 324 46.61 28.43 26.58
N GLU A 325 46.04 27.88 25.51
CA GLU A 325 44.68 28.20 25.06
C GLU A 325 43.61 27.85 26.09
N THR A 326 43.93 26.99 27.08
CA THR A 326 43.05 26.66 28.21
C THR A 326 42.75 27.85 29.12
N GLU A 327 43.48 28.96 28.99
CA GLU A 327 43.23 30.22 29.70
C GLU A 327 42.17 31.08 28.99
N LEU A 328 41.66 30.62 27.83
CA LEU A 328 40.55 31.20 27.10
C LEU A 328 39.38 30.21 27.04
N GLU A 329 38.20 30.66 27.43
CA GLU A 329 36.98 29.87 27.39
C GLU A 329 36.09 30.33 26.22
N PRO A 330 35.76 29.47 25.24
CA PRO A 330 34.84 29.84 24.16
C PRO A 330 33.43 30.08 24.68
N ILE A 331 32.92 31.30 24.53
CA ILE A 331 31.59 31.68 25.02
C ILE A 331 30.53 31.79 23.93
N GLY A 332 30.94 31.91 22.66
CA GLY A 332 29.99 32.06 21.56
C GLY A 332 30.58 32.55 20.26
N VAL A 333 29.69 33.02 19.39
CA VAL A 333 30.05 33.55 18.07
C VAL A 333 29.30 34.85 17.83
N THR A 334 29.96 35.79 17.15
CA THR A 334 29.33 37.00 16.63
C THR A 334 29.67 37.15 15.15
N TYR A 335 28.84 37.86 14.42
CA TYR A 335 29.00 38.11 13.00
C TYR A 335 29.19 39.59 12.74
N GLU A 336 30.08 39.92 11.82
CA GLU A 336 30.40 41.28 11.46
C GLU A 336 30.28 41.45 9.95
N CYS A 337 29.59 42.50 9.52
CA CYS A 337 29.43 42.81 8.10
C CYS A 337 30.56 43.73 7.62
N GLU A 338 31.39 43.25 6.71
CA GLU A 338 32.50 44.02 6.14
C GLU A 338 32.01 45.15 5.20
N ALA A 339 30.74 45.14 4.79
CA ALA A 339 30.17 46.17 3.94
C ALA A 339 29.61 47.38 4.69
N CYS A 340 29.11 47.18 5.93
CA CYS A 340 28.46 48.26 6.71
C CYS A 340 28.91 48.36 8.17
N GLY A 341 29.86 47.52 8.59
CA GLY A 341 30.38 47.47 9.97
C GLY A 341 29.40 46.96 11.02
N ASN A 342 28.22 46.47 10.63
CA ASN A 342 27.23 46.00 11.60
C ASN A 342 27.69 44.71 12.27
N VAL A 343 27.66 44.69 13.61
CA VAL A 343 27.87 43.49 14.43
C VAL A 343 26.52 42.93 14.86
N PHE A 344 26.34 41.62 14.75
CA PHE A 344 25.06 40.93 15.01
C PHE A 344 25.28 39.46 15.35
N ASN A 345 24.32 38.83 16.04
CA ASN A 345 24.45 37.42 16.46
C ASN A 345 23.77 36.45 15.49
N ASP A 346 22.72 36.90 14.79
CA ASP A 346 21.95 36.05 13.88
C ASP A 346 22.01 36.60 12.44
N PRO A 347 22.74 35.94 11.53
CA PRO A 347 22.70 36.29 10.12
C PRO A 347 21.32 35.97 9.55
N LYS A 348 20.80 36.86 8.71
CA LYS A 348 19.63 36.55 7.89
C LYS A 348 19.97 35.38 6.98
N GLN A 349 19.17 34.32 7.06
CA GLN A 349 19.28 33.18 6.17
C GLN A 349 18.38 33.39 4.95
N ALA A 350 18.84 32.92 3.79
CA ALA A 350 18.05 32.88 2.56
C ALA A 350 18.51 31.67 1.74
N TYR A 351 17.62 31.10 0.93
CA TYR A 351 17.97 30.10 -0.05
C TYR A 351 18.28 30.76 -1.39
N TYR A 352 19.30 30.24 -2.07
CA TYR A 352 19.68 30.73 -3.38
C TYR A 352 19.83 29.58 -4.36
N CYS A 353 19.11 29.68 -5.48
CA CYS A 353 19.23 28.76 -6.58
C CYS A 353 20.37 29.17 -7.50
N ARG A 354 21.41 28.34 -7.61
CA ARG A 354 22.53 28.56 -8.54
C ARG A 354 22.16 28.34 -10.02
N ASN A 355 21.04 27.69 -10.30
CA ASN A 355 20.56 27.47 -11.67
C ASN A 355 19.90 28.73 -12.26
N CYS A 356 18.95 29.35 -11.53
CA CYS A 356 18.18 30.49 -12.04
C CYS A 356 18.48 31.82 -11.33
N ALA A 357 19.49 31.84 -10.45
CA ALA A 357 19.89 32.99 -9.62
C ALA A 357 18.79 33.57 -8.73
N TYR A 358 17.72 32.82 -8.50
CA TYR A 358 16.60 33.26 -7.66
C TYR A 358 16.93 33.06 -6.17
N GLU A 359 16.67 34.10 -5.37
CA GLU A 359 16.80 34.08 -3.92
C GLU A 359 15.42 34.06 -3.28
N PHE A 360 15.21 33.20 -2.30
CA PHE A 360 13.91 32.97 -1.66
C PHE A 360 14.07 32.59 -0.19
N GLN A 361 12.98 32.69 0.55
CA GLN A 361 12.90 32.28 1.96
C GLN A 361 12.28 30.90 2.08
N PHE A 362 12.40 30.26 3.25
CA PHE A 362 11.88 28.91 3.48
C PHE A 362 10.36 28.83 3.20
N GLU A 363 9.60 29.86 3.58
CA GLU A 363 8.15 29.94 3.40
C GLU A 363 7.73 29.89 1.93
N ASN A 364 8.64 30.25 1.03
CA ASN A 364 8.41 30.27 -0.41
C ASN A 364 9.05 29.06 -1.11
N CYS A 365 9.63 28.11 -0.38
CA CYS A 365 10.22 26.93 -1.00
C CYS A 365 9.16 25.90 -1.38
N GLU A 366 9.49 25.07 -2.37
CA GLU A 366 8.76 23.84 -2.64
C GLU A 366 9.45 22.69 -1.90
N LEU A 367 8.69 21.80 -1.29
CA LEU A 367 9.23 20.58 -0.69
C LEU A 367 8.93 19.41 -1.63
N GLU A 368 9.98 18.76 -2.10
CA GLU A 368 9.93 17.58 -2.95
C GLU A 368 10.23 16.34 -2.09
N ASP A 369 9.29 15.40 -2.05
CA ASP A 369 9.45 14.15 -1.32
C ASP A 369 10.31 13.19 -2.15
N LEU A 370 11.35 12.64 -1.51
CA LEU A 370 12.23 11.66 -2.08
C LEU A 370 12.04 10.34 -1.32
N TYR A 371 11.85 9.24 -2.04
CA TYR A 371 11.48 7.95 -1.46
C TYR A 371 12.58 6.90 -1.64
N SER A 372 12.65 5.98 -0.68
CA SER A 372 13.20 4.64 -0.87
C SER A 372 12.07 3.67 -1.17
N TYR A 373 12.36 2.57 -1.86
CA TYR A 373 11.33 1.61 -2.28
C TYR A 373 11.66 0.19 -1.86
N THR A 374 10.63 -0.56 -1.47
CA THR A 374 10.68 -2.01 -1.21
C THR A 374 9.56 -2.73 -1.96
N LEU A 375 9.70 -4.03 -2.23
CA LEU A 375 8.61 -4.81 -2.81
C LEU A 375 7.49 -5.02 -1.80
N ASN A 376 6.24 -4.82 -2.22
CA ASN A 376 5.09 -5.12 -1.37
C ASN A 376 4.92 -6.64 -1.19
N GLU A 377 5.19 -7.13 0.02
CA GLU A 377 5.09 -8.55 0.36
C GLU A 377 3.69 -9.14 0.10
N LYS A 378 2.62 -8.34 0.12
CA LYS A 378 1.26 -8.83 -0.21
C LYS A 378 1.07 -9.14 -1.70
N ILE A 379 1.80 -8.44 -2.57
CA ILE A 379 1.72 -8.60 -4.03
C ILE A 379 2.82 -9.54 -4.54
N LYS A 380 3.82 -9.84 -3.71
CA LYS A 380 4.95 -10.71 -4.08
C LYS A 380 4.57 -12.05 -4.70
N PRO A 381 3.56 -12.81 -4.24
CA PRO A 381 3.16 -14.05 -4.91
C PRO A 381 2.66 -13.83 -6.35
N GLU A 382 1.83 -12.80 -6.55
CA GLU A 382 1.33 -12.41 -7.87
C GLU A 382 2.47 -11.94 -8.77
N ALA A 383 3.33 -11.05 -8.26
CA ALA A 383 4.48 -10.55 -8.98
C ALA A 383 5.42 -11.69 -9.37
N LEU A 384 5.68 -12.64 -8.47
CA LEU A 384 6.51 -13.82 -8.75
C LEU A 384 5.93 -14.64 -9.90
N GLU A 385 4.62 -14.92 -9.89
CA GLU A 385 3.95 -15.63 -10.98
C GLU A 385 4.07 -14.86 -12.29
N LYS A 386 3.60 -13.61 -12.34
CA LYS A 386 3.53 -12.82 -13.58
C LYS A 386 4.91 -12.52 -14.16
N ILE A 387 5.87 -12.10 -13.33
CA ILE A 387 7.23 -11.79 -13.78
C ILE A 387 7.95 -13.05 -14.24
N SER A 388 7.77 -14.21 -13.59
CA SER A 388 8.38 -15.47 -14.05
C SER A 388 7.87 -15.88 -15.43
N VAL A 389 6.55 -15.78 -15.65
CA VAL A 389 5.93 -16.12 -16.94
C VAL A 389 6.41 -15.18 -18.06
N LEU A 390 6.47 -13.88 -17.79
CA LEU A 390 6.97 -12.89 -18.75
C LEU A 390 8.47 -13.07 -19.02
N SER A 391 9.27 -13.46 -18.01
CA SER A 391 10.71 -13.75 -18.18
C SER A 391 10.94 -15.00 -19.05
N VAL A 392 10.06 -15.99 -18.95
CA VAL A 392 10.04 -17.16 -19.84
C VAL A 392 9.62 -16.77 -21.26
N ALA A 393 8.60 -15.91 -21.38
CA ALA A 393 8.16 -15.40 -22.68
C ALA A 393 9.27 -14.67 -23.42
N ASP A 394 9.99 -13.75 -22.75
CA ASP A 394 11.12 -13.03 -23.33
C ASP A 394 12.24 -13.98 -23.78
N ALA A 395 12.53 -15.03 -23.00
CA ALA A 395 13.54 -16.02 -23.36
C ALA A 395 13.15 -16.81 -24.61
N LEU A 396 11.89 -17.19 -24.73
CA LEU A 396 11.33 -17.88 -25.90
C LEU A 396 11.34 -16.99 -27.15
N GLU A 397 10.93 -15.73 -27.00
CA GLU A 397 10.96 -14.74 -28.08
C GLU A 397 12.40 -14.50 -28.56
N GLY A 398 13.37 -14.44 -27.65
CA GLY A 398 14.80 -14.34 -27.97
C GLY A 398 15.34 -15.53 -28.77
N LEU A 399 14.72 -16.71 -28.64
CA LEU A 399 15.02 -17.91 -29.44
C LEU A 399 14.22 -17.96 -30.77
N GLY A 400 13.41 -16.94 -31.07
CA GLY A 400 12.62 -16.83 -32.30
C GLY A 400 11.26 -17.53 -32.26
N TYR A 401 10.75 -17.90 -31.09
CA TYR A 401 9.40 -18.42 -30.93
C TYR A 401 8.37 -17.29 -30.86
N LYS A 402 7.14 -17.55 -31.32
CA LYS A 402 5.99 -16.67 -31.06
C LYS A 402 5.27 -17.12 -29.80
N THR A 403 5.09 -16.23 -28.85
CA THR A 403 4.53 -16.46 -27.51
C THR A 403 3.11 -15.88 -27.37
N SER A 404 2.32 -16.43 -26.45
CA SER A 404 1.03 -15.89 -26.01
C SER A 404 0.90 -16.06 -24.50
N VAL A 405 0.59 -14.98 -23.78
CA VAL A 405 0.46 -14.94 -22.32
C VAL A 405 -0.84 -14.23 -21.91
N PRO A 406 -1.83 -14.92 -21.31
CA PRO A 406 -1.97 -16.38 -21.28
C PRO A 406 -2.15 -16.95 -22.70
N GLY A 407 -2.01 -18.26 -22.85
CA GLY A 407 -2.17 -18.95 -24.13
C GLY A 407 -3.30 -19.98 -24.07
N VAL A 408 -4.04 -20.15 -25.17
CA VAL A 408 -5.14 -21.14 -25.24
C VAL A 408 -4.86 -22.18 -26.31
N LEU A 409 -5.04 -23.47 -25.98
CA LEU A 409 -4.99 -24.57 -26.95
C LEU A 409 -6.22 -25.47 -26.81
N SER A 410 -6.71 -25.99 -27.93
CA SER A 410 -7.81 -26.95 -27.96
C SER A 410 -7.33 -28.36 -27.61
N GLY A 411 -8.01 -29.01 -26.67
CA GLY A 411 -7.87 -30.42 -26.34
C GLY A 411 -8.41 -31.34 -27.43
N ARG A 412 -8.05 -32.62 -27.36
CA ARG A 412 -8.61 -33.69 -28.21
C ARG A 412 -10.11 -33.86 -27.96
N SER A 413 -10.56 -33.50 -26.76
CA SER A 413 -11.97 -33.37 -26.38
C SER A 413 -12.73 -32.24 -27.09
N GLY A 414 -12.03 -31.32 -27.77
CA GLY A 414 -12.60 -30.09 -28.34
C GLY A 414 -12.74 -28.94 -27.34
N VAL A 415 -12.41 -29.15 -26.06
CA VAL A 415 -12.43 -28.11 -25.02
C VAL A 415 -11.18 -27.25 -25.12
N GLY A 416 -11.32 -25.92 -25.01
CA GLY A 416 -10.19 -25.00 -24.92
C GLY A 416 -9.58 -25.00 -23.52
N HIS A 417 -8.29 -25.25 -23.41
CA HIS A 417 -7.52 -25.16 -22.17
C HIS A 417 -6.65 -23.91 -22.16
N GLU A 418 -6.73 -23.15 -21.07
CA GLU A 418 -5.85 -22.02 -20.81
C GLU A 418 -4.56 -22.53 -20.14
N PHE A 419 -3.44 -22.12 -20.73
CA PHE A 419 -2.10 -22.35 -20.22
C PHE A 419 -1.50 -21.02 -19.80
N THR A 420 -0.54 -21.12 -18.88
CA THR A 420 0.17 -19.95 -18.39
C THR A 420 0.88 -19.22 -19.53
N LEU A 421 1.50 -19.99 -20.44
CA LEU A 421 2.07 -19.49 -21.68
C LEU A 421 1.94 -20.56 -22.77
N THR A 422 1.68 -20.15 -24.00
CA THR A 422 1.86 -21.00 -25.18
C THR A 422 2.88 -20.40 -26.10
N TYR A 423 3.58 -21.25 -26.84
CA TYR A 423 4.56 -20.80 -27.83
C TYR A 423 4.55 -21.67 -29.08
N SER A 424 4.98 -21.09 -30.20
CA SER A 424 4.93 -21.76 -31.50
C SER A 424 6.12 -21.40 -32.38
N ARG A 425 6.48 -22.36 -33.25
CA ARG A 425 7.47 -22.18 -34.32
C ARG A 425 6.96 -22.90 -35.56
N GLY A 426 6.52 -22.13 -36.57
CA GLY A 426 5.76 -22.69 -37.69
C GLY A 426 4.41 -23.23 -37.23
N GLU A 427 4.07 -24.47 -37.63
CA GLU A 427 2.82 -25.13 -37.23
C GLU A 427 2.90 -25.85 -35.87
N ARG A 428 4.13 -26.02 -35.34
CA ARG A 428 4.38 -26.69 -34.07
C ARG A 428 3.95 -25.81 -32.91
N ARG A 429 3.10 -26.35 -32.03
CA ARG A 429 2.54 -25.67 -30.86
C ARG A 429 2.99 -26.36 -29.59
N PHE A 430 3.35 -25.55 -28.62
CA PHE A 430 3.86 -25.96 -27.31
C PHE A 430 3.10 -25.23 -26.20
N ALA A 431 3.02 -25.85 -25.04
CA ALA A 431 2.36 -25.30 -23.86
C ALA A 431 3.29 -25.33 -22.65
N VAL A 432 3.21 -24.29 -21.83
CA VAL A 432 3.91 -24.16 -20.55
C VAL A 432 2.88 -23.84 -19.48
N ASP A 433 2.92 -24.61 -18.39
CA ASP A 433 2.31 -24.18 -17.14
C ASP A 433 3.36 -23.89 -16.10
N LEU A 434 3.30 -22.68 -15.55
CA LEU A 434 4.14 -22.26 -14.45
C LEU A 434 3.31 -22.34 -13.17
N VAL A 435 3.83 -23.07 -12.18
CA VAL A 435 3.20 -23.27 -10.89
C VAL A 435 4.11 -22.70 -9.81
N THR A 436 3.64 -21.69 -9.10
CA THR A 436 4.34 -21.05 -7.99
C THR A 436 3.83 -21.55 -6.64
N SER A 437 4.71 -21.67 -5.65
CA SER A 437 4.36 -21.91 -4.25
C SER A 437 4.79 -20.74 -3.37
N GLU A 438 3.94 -20.36 -2.41
CA GLU A 438 4.32 -19.47 -1.30
C GLU A 438 5.21 -20.19 -0.27
N GLY A 439 5.18 -21.52 -0.27
CA GLY A 439 6.01 -22.37 0.57
C GLY A 439 7.33 -22.76 -0.10
N PRO A 440 8.15 -23.58 0.57
CA PRO A 440 9.47 -23.97 0.07
C PRO A 440 9.40 -24.91 -1.14
N GLU A 441 8.23 -25.49 -1.44
CA GLU A 441 8.04 -26.51 -2.47
C GLU A 441 6.64 -26.45 -3.09
N VAL A 442 6.54 -26.83 -4.36
CA VAL A 442 5.31 -27.08 -5.12
C VAL A 442 4.93 -28.55 -4.90
N ASN A 443 3.79 -28.77 -4.23
CA ASN A 443 3.32 -30.12 -3.91
C ASN A 443 2.51 -30.75 -5.06
N LEU A 444 2.25 -32.06 -4.96
CA LEU A 444 1.55 -32.82 -5.98
C LEU A 444 0.19 -32.20 -6.35
N ARG A 445 -0.60 -31.73 -5.37
CA ARG A 445 -1.95 -31.19 -5.65
C ARG A 445 -1.91 -29.95 -6.54
N MET A 446 -0.83 -29.18 -6.50
CA MET A 446 -0.68 -27.96 -7.28
C MET A 446 -0.38 -28.24 -8.76
N ILE A 447 0.23 -29.38 -9.08
CA ILE A 447 0.57 -29.75 -10.47
C ILE A 447 -0.50 -30.59 -11.17
N LEU A 448 -1.43 -31.19 -10.42
CA LEU A 448 -2.50 -32.04 -11.00
C LEU A 448 -3.37 -31.32 -12.05
N PRO A 449 -3.75 -30.04 -11.87
CA PRO A 449 -4.50 -29.31 -12.90
C PRO A 449 -3.71 -29.19 -14.22
N SER A 450 -2.41 -28.88 -14.14
CA SER A 450 -1.53 -28.79 -15.31
C SER A 450 -1.39 -30.14 -16.01
N TYR A 451 -1.22 -31.21 -15.24
CA TYR A 451 -1.17 -32.57 -15.74
C TYR A 451 -2.44 -32.98 -16.50
N ALA A 452 -3.62 -32.69 -15.95
CA ALA A 452 -4.90 -32.98 -16.61
C ALA A 452 -5.01 -32.26 -17.97
N LYS A 453 -4.55 -31.01 -18.05
CA LYS A 453 -4.48 -30.24 -19.31
C LYS A 453 -3.51 -30.87 -20.30
N PHE A 454 -2.34 -31.31 -19.86
CA PHE A 454 -1.30 -31.88 -20.73
C PHE A 454 -1.72 -33.19 -21.40
N ILE A 455 -2.56 -34.01 -20.75
CA ILE A 455 -3.06 -35.25 -21.33
C ILE A 455 -4.12 -35.01 -22.40
N ASP A 456 -4.97 -33.99 -22.21
CA ASP A 456 -6.05 -33.72 -23.15
C ASP A 456 -5.54 -33.00 -24.42
N VAL A 457 -4.48 -32.20 -24.32
CA VAL A 457 -4.02 -31.36 -25.44
C VAL A 457 -3.07 -32.11 -26.38
N GLY A 458 -3.31 -31.98 -27.69
CA GLY A 458 -2.44 -32.51 -28.75
C GLY A 458 -1.19 -31.68 -29.03
N ALA A 459 -0.64 -30.98 -28.04
CA ALA A 459 0.58 -30.20 -28.20
C ALA A 459 1.79 -31.12 -28.36
N GLU A 460 2.80 -30.69 -29.12
CA GLU A 460 3.95 -31.54 -29.44
C GLU A 460 4.86 -31.72 -28.22
N ARG A 461 4.96 -30.69 -27.36
CA ARG A 461 5.55 -30.77 -26.01
C ARG A 461 4.78 -29.87 -25.04
N CYS A 462 4.51 -30.41 -23.85
CA CYS A 462 3.95 -29.70 -22.70
C CYS A 462 5.01 -29.67 -21.59
N LEU A 463 5.36 -28.48 -21.09
CA LEU A 463 6.41 -28.29 -20.09
C LEU A 463 5.81 -27.75 -18.79
N LEU A 464 6.16 -28.37 -17.66
CA LEU A 464 5.84 -27.83 -16.35
C LEU A 464 7.01 -27.02 -15.80
N ILE A 465 6.77 -25.80 -15.32
CA ILE A 465 7.77 -25.01 -14.62
C ILE A 465 7.31 -24.86 -13.18
N ALA A 466 8.15 -25.24 -12.22
CA ALA A 466 7.88 -25.13 -10.80
C ALA A 466 8.79 -24.07 -10.16
N VAL A 467 8.18 -23.18 -9.37
CA VAL A 467 8.87 -22.14 -8.60
C VAL A 467 8.46 -22.24 -7.12
N PRO A 468 9.40 -22.42 -6.18
CA PRO A 468 10.85 -22.52 -6.38
C PRO A 468 11.32 -23.90 -6.83
N ARG A 469 10.70 -24.98 -6.34
CA ARG A 469 11.08 -26.38 -6.63
C ARG A 469 9.92 -27.33 -6.36
N LEU A 470 9.98 -28.54 -6.89
CA LEU A 470 8.99 -29.60 -6.67
C LEU A 470 9.29 -30.34 -5.37
N ALA A 471 8.22 -30.72 -4.67
CA ALA A 471 8.30 -31.74 -3.64
C ALA A 471 8.63 -33.11 -4.28
N ASP A 472 9.31 -34.01 -3.56
CA ASP A 472 9.73 -35.31 -4.10
C ASP A 472 8.56 -36.10 -4.69
N GLN A 473 7.41 -36.13 -4.01
CA GLN A 473 6.19 -36.77 -4.52
C GLN A 473 5.70 -36.19 -5.85
N ALA A 474 5.84 -34.89 -6.06
CA ALA A 474 5.45 -34.24 -7.31
C ALA A 474 6.45 -34.56 -8.43
N ARG A 475 7.76 -34.61 -8.10
CA ARG A 475 8.83 -35.01 -9.02
C ARG A 475 8.64 -36.45 -9.51
N ASP A 476 8.49 -37.39 -8.58
CA ASP A 476 8.26 -38.81 -8.87
C ASP A 476 7.03 -39.00 -9.77
N TYR A 477 5.96 -38.24 -9.52
CA TYR A 477 4.75 -38.29 -10.32
C TYR A 477 4.95 -37.80 -11.75
N LEU A 478 5.67 -36.69 -11.96
CA LEU A 478 5.94 -36.17 -13.30
C LEU A 478 6.87 -37.10 -14.08
N GLU A 479 7.87 -37.68 -13.42
CA GLU A 479 8.80 -38.64 -14.03
C GLU A 479 8.10 -39.93 -14.45
N ALA A 480 7.28 -40.51 -13.56
CA ALA A 480 6.50 -41.72 -13.86
C ALA A 480 5.58 -41.54 -15.07
N ASN A 481 5.05 -40.32 -15.26
CA ASN A 481 4.18 -39.98 -16.39
C ASN A 481 4.92 -39.31 -17.56
N LYS A 482 6.26 -39.25 -17.53
CA LYS A 482 7.12 -38.70 -18.59
C LYS A 482 6.78 -37.25 -18.99
N ILE A 483 6.36 -36.44 -18.03
CA ILE A 483 6.11 -35.02 -18.24
C ILE A 483 7.42 -34.25 -18.00
N PRO A 484 7.95 -33.50 -18.98
CA PRO A 484 9.16 -32.72 -18.77
C PRO A 484 8.86 -31.56 -17.81
N TYR A 485 9.84 -31.26 -16.96
CA TYR A 485 9.72 -30.19 -15.98
C TYR A 485 11.02 -29.41 -15.80
N ILE A 486 10.91 -28.18 -15.29
CA ILE A 486 12.01 -27.31 -14.87
C ILE A 486 11.70 -26.81 -13.46
N GLU A 487 12.68 -26.88 -12.56
CA GLU A 487 12.63 -26.27 -11.23
C GLU A 487 13.52 -25.03 -11.24
N GLY A 488 13.02 -23.89 -10.77
CA GLY A 488 13.82 -22.67 -10.65
C GLY A 488 13.38 -21.76 -9.51
N GLU A 489 14.35 -21.19 -8.80
CA GLU A 489 14.11 -20.48 -7.54
C GLU A 489 13.46 -19.11 -7.72
N ASN A 490 13.74 -18.45 -8.85
CA ASN A 490 13.32 -17.08 -9.13
C ASN A 490 13.13 -16.87 -10.66
N PRO A 491 12.54 -15.73 -11.09
CA PRO A 491 12.27 -15.48 -12.51
C PRO A 491 13.50 -15.59 -13.42
N THR A 492 14.67 -15.18 -12.93
CA THR A 492 15.94 -15.22 -13.68
C THR A 492 16.40 -16.65 -13.91
N ASP A 493 16.42 -17.46 -12.85
CA ASP A 493 16.82 -18.87 -12.90
C ASP A 493 15.89 -19.67 -13.81
N VAL A 494 14.58 -19.46 -13.69
CA VAL A 494 13.57 -20.09 -14.55
C VAL A 494 13.76 -19.73 -16.02
N SER A 495 14.00 -18.45 -16.33
CA SER A 495 14.23 -17.97 -17.70
C SER A 495 15.48 -18.62 -18.32
N LEU A 496 16.59 -18.67 -17.57
CA LEU A 496 17.85 -19.29 -18.00
C LEU A 496 17.72 -20.80 -18.23
N LYS A 497 17.13 -21.53 -17.28
CA LYS A 497 16.92 -22.98 -17.40
C LYS A 497 15.98 -23.31 -18.55
N THR A 498 14.96 -22.49 -18.79
CA THR A 498 14.05 -22.68 -19.93
C THR A 498 14.78 -22.52 -21.26
N ARG A 499 15.66 -21.52 -21.39
CA ARG A 499 16.50 -21.35 -22.59
C ARG A 499 17.37 -22.58 -22.83
N HIS A 500 18.11 -23.03 -21.81
CA HIS A 500 18.98 -24.20 -21.90
C HIS A 500 18.21 -25.49 -22.24
N TYR A 501 17.05 -25.70 -21.62
CA TYR A 501 16.20 -26.86 -21.91
C TYR A 501 15.77 -26.91 -23.38
N LEU A 502 15.44 -25.77 -23.98
CA LEU A 502 14.99 -25.71 -25.36
C LEU A 502 16.12 -25.84 -26.38
N GLU A 503 17.28 -25.24 -26.10
CA GLU A 503 18.47 -25.37 -26.94
C GLU A 503 19.01 -26.80 -26.97
N SER A 504 18.91 -27.55 -25.87
CA SER A 504 19.31 -28.97 -25.82
C SER A 504 18.30 -29.92 -26.49
N ALA A 505 17.08 -29.44 -26.77
CA ALA A 505 16.00 -30.24 -27.33
C ALA A 505 15.70 -29.95 -28.82
N THR A 506 16.46 -29.03 -29.43
CA THR A 506 16.58 -28.78 -30.88
C THR A 506 17.78 -29.51 -31.44
#